data_AF-A0A3D1BHN1-F1
#
_entry.id   AF-A0A3D1BHN1-F1
#
_cell.length_a   1.000
_cell.length_b   1.000
_cell.length_c   1.000
_cell.angle_alpha   90.00
_cell.angle_beta   90.00
_cell.angle_gamma   90.00
#
_symmetry.space_group_name_H-M   'P 1'
#
loop_
_entity.id
_entity.type
_entity.pdbx_description
1 polymer ?
#
loop_
_entity_poly.entity_id
_entity_poly.type
_entity_poly.pdbx_seq_one_letter_code
_entity_poly.pdbx_strand_id
1 'polypeptide(L)'
;MADYIVKSKDTISQILKDAGNPNYAKPSEWAKVTGYRSGNVNRIYPGEKLTLPSYEATPSVPTPAPVSTGTIKPPTTTEQVDPYLQEWQARTAESLSSTEFDPFATGEFENLQDQIMAGVEMPETFSAEQYAMTQSELTGVPGMEEELNALKNDLRTQEAIKRSRVVTAEGRASSMGAIEGRIGEIERQEMDRIDYINRMIAYKQDQLNTAYGAIQFVIDLKQIDFNNAMTLYSTQLDANLSMYKQLRSEFESDRTFEQQLIQDQRDHATATLQIYTNLVTSGNLTYSNLDSGTRTELKKLEVQSGLGIGFLSNLKMTPGEDIKSITQRQGRDGYMYADILRVNADGSLTTTSQRLGTYRMPSSGGGSTTARNSYGYTASQWATKQKDALNKLYSLEKQYEQDIVEAGGDTGTGRTGGDRVLADWEIRKAASEFTAVYGSAGQELLYNSLINGGYQTWDFNNNKVAPLSILGIK
;
A
#
# COMPACT_ATOMS: atom_id res chain seq x y z
N MET A 1 -4.72 -31.78 27.87
CA MET A 1 -5.05 -31.99 26.44
C MET A 1 -6.52 -32.36 26.38
N ALA A 2 -7.28 -31.66 25.54
CA ALA A 2 -8.71 -31.91 25.38
C ALA A 2 -8.94 -32.65 24.06
N ASP A 3 -9.81 -33.65 24.09
CA ASP A 3 -10.20 -34.40 22.90
C ASP A 3 -11.45 -33.77 22.28
N TYR A 4 -11.44 -33.54 20.96
CA TYR A 4 -12.56 -32.99 20.21
C TYR A 4 -12.99 -33.95 19.08
N ILE A 5 -14.30 -34.16 18.92
CA ILE A 5 -14.85 -34.97 17.82
C ILE A 5 -15.33 -34.04 16.71
N VAL A 6 -14.69 -34.13 15.54
CA VAL A 6 -14.96 -33.29 14.37
C VAL A 6 -16.41 -33.45 13.88
N LYS A 7 -17.13 -32.35 13.69
CA LYS A 7 -18.47 -32.34 13.09
C LYS A 7 -18.41 -31.99 11.60
N SER A 8 -19.51 -32.23 10.89
CA SER A 8 -19.63 -31.80 9.49
C SER A 8 -19.50 -30.28 9.39
N LYS A 9 -18.61 -29.82 8.49
CA LYS A 9 -18.26 -28.41 8.24
C LYS A 9 -17.35 -27.73 9.27
N ASP A 10 -16.85 -28.46 10.27
CA ASP A 10 -15.84 -27.88 11.16
C ASP A 10 -14.54 -27.60 10.38
N THR A 11 -13.88 -26.50 10.75
CA THR A 11 -12.51 -26.19 10.33
C THR A 11 -11.61 -26.18 11.56
N ILE A 12 -10.31 -26.45 11.40
CA ILE A 12 -9.37 -26.44 12.55
C ILE A 12 -9.33 -25.08 13.25
N SER A 13 -9.41 -23.98 12.49
CA SER A 13 -9.46 -22.64 13.05
C SER A 13 -10.71 -22.43 13.92
N GLN A 14 -11.87 -22.94 13.50
CA GLN A 14 -13.10 -22.86 14.30
C GLN A 14 -13.01 -23.73 15.55
N ILE A 15 -12.48 -24.95 15.44
CA ILE A 15 -12.30 -25.87 16.58
C ILE A 15 -11.36 -25.24 17.63
N LEU A 16 -10.24 -24.65 17.18
CA LEU A 16 -9.29 -23.97 18.07
C LEU A 16 -9.88 -22.71 18.71
N LYS A 17 -10.72 -21.96 17.97
CA LYS A 17 -11.44 -20.80 18.50
C LYS A 17 -12.41 -21.23 19.60
N ASP A 18 -13.17 -22.28 19.37
CA ASP A 18 -14.14 -22.81 20.35
C ASP A 18 -13.43 -23.41 21.58
N ALA A 19 -12.20 -23.90 21.41
CA ALA A 19 -11.32 -24.36 22.48
C ALA A 19 -10.60 -23.22 23.24
N GLY A 20 -10.84 -21.95 22.88
CA GLY A 20 -10.29 -20.79 23.58
C GLY A 20 -8.86 -20.41 23.19
N ASN A 21 -8.34 -20.85 22.04
CA ASN A 21 -7.02 -20.43 21.57
C ASN A 21 -7.08 -18.99 21.01
N PRO A 22 -6.37 -18.00 21.56
CA PRO A 22 -6.36 -16.63 21.05
C PRO A 22 -5.68 -16.50 19.66
N ASN A 23 -4.85 -17.47 19.29
CA ASN A 23 -4.11 -17.51 18.03
C ASN A 23 -4.72 -18.48 17.00
N TYR A 24 -6.02 -18.79 17.09
CA TYR A 24 -6.70 -19.81 16.27
C TYR A 24 -6.58 -19.61 14.75
N ALA A 25 -6.24 -18.42 14.28
CA ALA A 25 -6.06 -18.12 12.85
C ALA A 25 -4.64 -18.42 12.32
N LYS A 26 -3.64 -18.64 13.20
CA LYS A 26 -2.25 -18.83 12.78
C LYS A 26 -1.97 -20.29 12.37
N PRO A 27 -1.41 -20.56 11.18
CA PRO A 27 -1.07 -21.92 10.74
C PRO A 27 -0.13 -22.69 11.69
N SER A 28 0.74 -21.98 12.42
CA SER A 28 1.64 -22.57 13.43
C SER A 28 0.90 -23.18 14.62
N GLU A 29 -0.30 -22.69 14.94
CA GLU A 29 -1.16 -23.29 15.97
C GLU A 29 -1.90 -24.52 15.45
N TRP A 30 -2.25 -24.54 14.16
CA TRP A 30 -2.93 -25.68 13.54
C TRP A 30 -2.03 -26.91 13.56
N ALA A 31 -0.72 -26.72 13.32
CA ALA A 31 0.28 -27.79 13.35
C ALA A 31 0.43 -28.46 14.73
N LYS A 32 -0.05 -27.84 15.81
CA LYS A 32 -0.01 -28.41 17.17
C LYS A 32 -1.18 -29.36 17.44
N VAL A 33 -2.23 -29.33 16.62
CA VAL A 33 -3.35 -30.28 16.70
C VAL A 33 -2.87 -31.62 16.17
N THR A 34 -3.15 -32.70 16.89
CA THR A 34 -2.77 -34.07 16.47
C THR A 34 -3.99 -34.98 16.41
N GLY A 35 -3.87 -36.16 15.80
CA GLY A 35 -4.96 -37.16 15.73
C GLY A 35 -5.78 -37.16 14.44
N TYR A 36 -5.43 -36.36 13.43
CA TYR A 36 -6.04 -36.44 12.09
C TYR A 36 -5.62 -37.73 11.36
N ARG A 37 -6.56 -38.42 10.70
CA ARG A 37 -6.27 -39.68 9.97
C ARG A 37 -5.56 -39.45 8.65
N SER A 38 -5.75 -38.27 8.06
CA SER A 38 -5.25 -37.90 6.73
C SER A 38 -3.74 -37.63 6.68
N GLY A 39 -3.08 -37.48 7.83
CA GLY A 39 -1.72 -36.96 7.91
C GLY A 39 -1.58 -35.47 7.54
N ASN A 40 -2.68 -34.79 7.20
CA ASN A 40 -2.70 -33.41 6.73
C ASN A 40 -3.66 -32.57 7.55
N VAL A 41 -3.11 -31.56 8.23
CA VAL A 41 -3.84 -30.60 9.07
C VAL A 41 -4.97 -29.88 8.32
N ASN A 42 -4.88 -29.70 7.00
CA ASN A 42 -5.91 -29.02 6.21
C ASN A 42 -7.06 -29.95 5.77
N ARG A 43 -7.05 -31.23 6.15
CA ARG A 43 -8.08 -32.22 5.80
C ARG A 43 -8.51 -33.01 7.04
N ILE A 44 -9.57 -32.55 7.69
CA ILE A 44 -10.25 -33.24 8.80
C ILE A 44 -11.57 -33.81 8.32
N TYR A 45 -11.95 -34.99 8.84
CA TYR A 45 -13.19 -35.67 8.47
C TYR A 45 -14.16 -35.73 9.66
N PRO A 46 -15.49 -35.63 9.43
CA PRO A 46 -16.47 -35.78 10.50
C PRO A 46 -16.34 -37.13 11.22
N GLY A 47 -16.36 -37.10 12.55
CA GLY A 47 -16.19 -38.27 13.43
C GLY A 47 -14.74 -38.54 13.84
N GLU A 48 -13.76 -37.82 13.30
CA GLU A 48 -12.36 -37.93 13.75
C GLU A 48 -12.19 -37.34 15.16
N LYS A 49 -11.33 -37.98 15.95
CA LYS A 49 -10.99 -37.55 17.30
C LYS A 49 -9.64 -36.81 17.28
N LEU A 50 -9.67 -35.51 17.48
CA LEU A 50 -8.50 -34.65 17.50
C LEU A 50 -8.04 -34.39 18.95
N THR A 51 -6.73 -34.41 19.17
CA THR A 51 -6.11 -34.03 20.43
C THR A 51 -5.66 -32.58 20.33
N LEU A 52 -6.33 -31.70 21.08
CA LEU A 52 -6.02 -30.28 21.13
C LEU A 52 -4.94 -30.02 22.19
N PRO A 53 -3.94 -29.16 21.88
CA PRO A 53 -3.00 -28.69 22.88
C PRO A 53 -3.75 -27.99 24.02
N SER A 54 -3.28 -28.20 25.24
CA SER A 54 -3.90 -27.62 26.43
C SER A 54 -3.56 -26.14 26.47
N TYR A 55 -4.53 -25.28 26.17
CA TYR A 55 -4.41 -23.87 26.47
C TYR A 55 -4.81 -23.71 27.92
N GLU A 56 -3.86 -23.32 28.78
CA GLU A 56 -4.24 -22.86 30.11
C GLU A 56 -5.20 -21.70 29.90
N ALA A 57 -6.45 -21.90 30.31
CA ALA A 57 -7.43 -20.82 30.32
C ALA A 57 -6.75 -19.67 31.07
N THR A 58 -6.47 -18.58 30.36
CA THR A 58 -5.97 -17.37 30.98
C THR A 58 -6.90 -17.10 32.16
N PRO A 59 -6.36 -16.98 33.40
CA PRO A 59 -7.19 -16.81 34.58
C PRO A 59 -8.17 -15.69 34.26
N SER A 60 -9.47 -15.98 34.37
CA SER A 60 -10.51 -15.01 34.09
C SER A 60 -10.19 -13.78 34.90
N VAL A 61 -9.67 -12.75 34.24
CA VAL A 61 -9.41 -11.46 34.86
C VAL A 61 -10.76 -11.06 35.44
N PRO A 62 -10.86 -10.83 36.76
CA PRO A 62 -12.12 -10.46 37.37
C PRO A 62 -12.68 -9.32 36.53
N THR A 63 -13.88 -9.50 35.99
CA THR A 63 -14.58 -8.48 35.22
C THR A 63 -14.44 -7.19 36.03
N PRO A 64 -13.66 -6.20 35.55
CA PRO A 64 -13.52 -4.96 36.29
C PRO A 64 -14.95 -4.45 36.47
N ALA A 65 -15.29 -4.07 37.71
CA ALA A 65 -16.56 -3.45 38.01
C ALA A 65 -16.85 -2.43 36.89
N PRO A 66 -18.03 -2.48 36.23
CA PRO A 66 -18.29 -1.72 35.03
C PRO A 66 -17.84 -0.28 35.27
N VAL A 67 -16.77 0.13 34.57
CA VAL A 67 -16.34 1.52 34.57
C VAL A 67 -17.51 2.27 33.99
N SER A 68 -18.09 3.16 34.80
CA SER A 68 -19.26 3.95 34.44
C SER A 68 -19.08 4.51 33.02
N THR A 69 -19.82 3.94 32.08
CA THR A 69 -20.02 4.43 30.70
C THR A 69 -20.85 5.72 30.67
N GLY A 70 -20.89 6.45 31.79
CA GLY A 70 -21.41 7.80 31.85
C GLY A 70 -20.76 8.63 30.75
N THR A 71 -21.57 9.02 29.78
CA THR A 71 -21.26 10.06 28.80
C THR A 71 -20.85 11.29 29.60
N ILE A 72 -19.61 11.77 29.45
CA ILE A 72 -19.21 13.02 30.09
C ILE A 72 -20.13 14.10 29.51
N LYS A 73 -20.98 14.70 30.34
CA LYS A 73 -21.88 15.74 29.87
C LYS A 73 -21.01 16.92 29.38
N PRO A 74 -21.27 17.45 28.17
CA PRO A 74 -20.51 18.58 27.66
C PRO A 74 -20.62 19.77 28.63
N PRO A 75 -19.54 20.54 28.82
CA PRO A 75 -19.54 21.64 29.77
C PRO A 75 -20.56 22.70 29.33
N THR A 76 -21.35 23.19 30.28
CA THR A 76 -22.40 24.18 30.05
C THR A 76 -21.99 25.59 30.48
N THR A 77 -20.88 25.72 31.22
CA THR A 77 -20.28 27.00 31.59
C THR A 77 -18.77 26.97 31.38
N THR A 78 -18.15 28.14 31.26
CA THR A 78 -16.71 28.28 31.01
C THR A 78 -15.86 27.69 32.14
N GLU A 79 -16.31 27.74 33.39
CA GLU A 79 -15.59 27.12 34.52
C GLU A 79 -15.60 25.58 34.49
N GLN A 80 -16.49 24.97 33.69
CA GLN A 80 -16.60 23.51 33.57
C GLN A 80 -15.70 22.93 32.46
N VAL A 81 -15.08 23.78 31.63
CA VAL A 81 -14.27 23.35 30.48
C VAL A 81 -12.98 22.67 30.92
N ASP A 82 -12.28 23.24 31.89
CA ASP A 82 -11.01 22.69 32.38
C ASP A 82 -11.17 21.32 33.08
N PRO A 83 -12.16 21.12 33.99
CA PRO A 83 -12.46 19.79 34.53
C PRO A 83 -12.86 18.78 33.47
N TYR A 84 -13.68 19.18 32.49
CA TYR A 84 -14.12 18.32 31.39
C TYR A 84 -12.95 17.84 30.52
N LEU A 85 -12.03 18.74 30.17
CA LEU A 85 -10.84 18.42 29.39
C LEU A 85 -9.89 17.50 30.18
N GLN A 86 -9.74 17.71 31.49
CA GLN A 86 -8.93 16.82 32.33
C GLN A 86 -9.53 15.41 32.41
N GLU A 87 -10.84 15.28 32.59
CA GLU A 87 -11.51 13.98 32.65
C GLU A 87 -11.47 13.24 31.31
N TRP A 88 -11.66 13.97 30.20
CA TRP A 88 -11.53 13.41 28.85
C TRP A 88 -10.11 12.92 28.60
N GLN A 89 -9.08 13.73 28.91
CA GLN A 89 -7.67 13.35 28.75
C GLN A 89 -7.29 12.14 29.60
N ALA A 90 -7.78 12.05 30.84
CA ALA A 90 -7.53 10.93 31.73
C ALA A 90 -8.12 9.63 31.18
N ARG A 91 -9.36 9.66 30.68
CA ARG A 91 -10.01 8.50 30.06
C ARG A 91 -9.32 8.07 28.77
N THR A 92 -8.90 9.01 27.92
CA THR A 92 -8.17 8.68 26.69
C THR A 92 -6.82 8.04 27.00
N ALA A 93 -6.07 8.56 27.97
CA ALA A 93 -4.80 7.98 28.40
C ALA A 93 -4.97 6.58 28.99
N GLU A 94 -6.02 6.35 29.79
CA GLU A 94 -6.33 5.04 30.37
C GLU A 94 -6.74 4.01 29.29
N SER A 95 -7.49 4.43 28.27
CA SER A 95 -7.84 3.57 27.13
C SER A 95 -6.65 3.21 26.24
N LEU A 96 -5.63 4.09 26.17
CA LEU A 96 -4.41 3.86 25.41
C LEU A 96 -3.38 3.03 26.18
N SER A 97 -3.40 3.02 27.52
CA SER A 97 -2.44 2.25 28.33
C SER A 97 -2.80 0.78 28.50
N SER A 98 -4.06 0.38 28.30
CA SER A 98 -4.53 -0.99 28.56
C SER A 98 -4.54 -1.92 27.35
N THR A 99 -4.15 -1.42 26.17
CA THR A 99 -4.09 -2.22 24.94
C THR A 99 -2.71 -2.02 24.35
N GLU A 100 -1.88 -3.05 24.46
CA GLU A 100 -0.60 -3.17 23.77
C GLU A 100 -0.89 -3.02 22.27
N PHE A 101 -0.69 -1.81 21.76
CA PHE A 101 -0.87 -1.47 20.36
C PHE A 101 0.27 -2.13 19.60
N ASP A 102 0.02 -3.35 19.11
CA ASP A 102 0.84 -4.00 18.10
C ASP A 102 0.32 -3.57 16.72
N PRO A 103 0.95 -2.58 16.05
CA PRO A 103 0.49 -2.04 14.77
C PRO A 103 0.55 -3.07 13.63
N PHE A 104 1.02 -4.29 13.87
CA PHE A 104 1.15 -5.36 12.89
C PHE A 104 0.22 -6.56 13.15
N ALA A 105 -0.45 -6.64 14.32
CA ALA A 105 -1.30 -7.79 14.67
C ALA A 105 -2.74 -7.68 14.16
N THR A 106 -3.23 -6.46 13.96
CA THR A 106 -4.50 -6.18 13.28
C THR A 106 -4.17 -5.91 11.81
N GLY A 107 -4.92 -6.42 10.85
CA GLY A 107 -4.72 -6.20 9.40
C GLY A 107 -4.93 -4.74 8.94
N GLU A 108 -4.44 -3.77 9.70
CA GLU A 108 -4.55 -2.34 9.47
C GLU A 108 -3.54 -1.82 8.47
N PHE A 109 -2.49 -2.58 8.12
CA PHE A 109 -1.53 -2.16 7.09
C PHE A 109 -2.16 -2.10 5.68
N GLU A 110 -3.08 -3.02 5.37
CA GLU A 110 -3.89 -2.94 4.14
C GLU A 110 -4.86 -1.74 4.19
N ASN A 111 -5.43 -1.44 5.37
CA ASN A 111 -6.26 -0.24 5.55
C ASN A 111 -5.45 1.07 5.55
N LEU A 112 -4.15 1.03 5.85
CA LEU A 112 -3.27 2.20 5.85
C LEU A 112 -2.96 2.62 4.41
N GLN A 113 -2.76 1.67 3.50
CA GLN A 113 -2.62 1.94 2.07
C GLN A 113 -3.87 2.60 1.49
N ASP A 114 -5.05 2.14 1.88
CA ASP A 114 -6.34 2.77 1.51
C ASP A 114 -6.51 4.17 2.13
N GLN A 115 -6.04 4.39 3.36
CA GLN A 115 -6.07 5.71 4.06
C GLN A 115 -5.03 6.72 3.55
N ILE A 116 -3.95 6.23 2.94
CA ILE A 116 -2.90 7.02 2.30
C ILE A 116 -3.34 7.53 0.91
N MET A 117 -4.13 6.71 0.20
CA MET A 117 -4.66 7.00 -1.14
C MET A 117 -5.97 7.80 -1.10
N ALA A 118 -6.65 7.87 0.05
CA ALA A 118 -7.84 8.67 0.22
C ALA A 118 -7.48 10.16 0.15
N GLY A 119 -7.79 10.82 -0.97
CA GLY A 119 -7.71 12.28 -1.10
C GLY A 119 -7.02 12.82 -2.32
N VAL A 120 -6.21 11.99 -2.94
CA VAL A 120 -6.02 12.14 -4.37
C VAL A 120 -7.20 11.41 -4.97
N GLU A 121 -8.02 12.10 -5.77
CA GLU A 121 -9.04 11.42 -6.55
C GLU A 121 -8.28 10.40 -7.41
N MET A 122 -8.28 9.15 -6.94
CA MET A 122 -7.83 8.02 -7.71
C MET A 122 -8.58 8.15 -9.03
N PRO A 123 -7.88 8.21 -10.18
CA PRO A 123 -8.54 8.40 -11.46
C PRO A 123 -9.71 7.45 -11.51
N GLU A 124 -10.93 7.99 -11.73
CA GLU A 124 -12.16 7.19 -11.69
C GLU A 124 -11.92 5.89 -12.44
N THR A 125 -12.22 4.76 -11.79
CA THR A 125 -11.93 3.46 -12.37
C THR A 125 -12.67 3.35 -13.70
N PHE A 126 -11.92 3.43 -14.80
CA PHE A 126 -12.47 3.36 -16.13
C PHE A 126 -12.96 1.92 -16.37
N SER A 127 -14.27 1.72 -16.28
CA SER A 127 -14.90 0.48 -16.75
C SER A 127 -15.12 0.59 -18.27
N ALA A 128 -14.16 0.06 -19.03
CA ALA A 128 -14.25 0.00 -20.48
C ALA A 128 -15.56 -0.68 -20.95
N GLU A 129 -16.03 -1.68 -20.20
CA GLU A 129 -17.26 -2.42 -20.49
C GLU A 129 -18.51 -1.55 -20.35
N GLN A 130 -18.72 -0.89 -19.20
CA GLN A 130 -19.88 -0.02 -19.00
C GLN A 130 -19.90 1.15 -19.97
N TYR A 131 -18.71 1.70 -20.27
CA TYR A 131 -18.58 2.78 -21.22
C TYR A 131 -18.88 2.32 -22.65
N ALA A 132 -18.39 1.14 -23.06
CA ALA A 132 -18.71 0.53 -24.35
C ALA A 132 -20.21 0.27 -24.50
N MET A 133 -20.88 -0.23 -23.46
CA MET A 133 -22.33 -0.45 -23.47
C MET A 133 -23.09 0.87 -23.63
N THR A 134 -22.72 1.89 -22.85
CA THR A 134 -23.36 3.22 -22.93
C THR A 134 -23.17 3.87 -24.31
N GLN A 135 -21.97 3.76 -24.89
CA GLN A 135 -21.70 4.29 -26.22
C GLN A 135 -22.37 3.47 -27.33
N SER A 136 -22.47 2.14 -27.17
CA SER A 136 -23.22 1.25 -28.05
C SER A 136 -24.71 1.63 -28.10
N GLU A 137 -25.32 1.90 -26.94
CA GLU A 137 -26.69 2.40 -26.84
C GLU A 137 -26.84 3.79 -27.49
N LEU A 138 -25.94 4.73 -27.19
CA LEU A 138 -25.98 6.09 -27.73
C LEU A 138 -25.81 6.13 -29.26
N THR A 139 -24.97 5.25 -29.81
CA THR A 139 -24.72 5.14 -31.25
C THR A 139 -25.77 4.30 -31.97
N GLY A 140 -26.72 3.71 -31.24
CA GLY A 140 -27.83 2.94 -31.81
C GLY A 140 -27.42 1.58 -32.38
N VAL A 141 -26.29 1.01 -31.94
CA VAL A 141 -25.80 -0.31 -32.37
C VAL A 141 -26.86 -1.40 -32.18
N PRO A 142 -27.56 -1.51 -31.04
CA PRO A 142 -28.59 -2.53 -30.86
C PRO A 142 -29.70 -2.47 -31.94
N GLY A 143 -30.13 -1.27 -32.31
CA GLY A 143 -31.13 -1.08 -33.38
C GLY A 143 -30.60 -1.50 -34.74
N MET A 144 -29.34 -1.17 -35.05
CA MET A 144 -28.70 -1.59 -36.30
C MET A 144 -28.51 -3.11 -36.38
N GLU A 145 -28.22 -3.79 -35.27
CA GLU A 145 -28.13 -5.25 -35.21
C GLU A 145 -29.49 -5.93 -35.37
N GLU A 146 -30.54 -5.36 -34.78
CA GLU A 146 -31.91 -5.82 -34.96
C GLU A 146 -32.35 -5.69 -36.43
N GLU A 147 -32.11 -4.52 -37.05
CA GLU A 147 -32.39 -4.29 -38.47
C GLU A 147 -31.59 -5.22 -39.39
N LEU A 148 -30.31 -5.45 -39.09
CA LEU A 148 -29.49 -6.39 -39.85
C LEU A 148 -30.04 -7.82 -39.76
N ASN A 149 -30.47 -8.25 -38.58
CA ASN A 149 -31.06 -9.57 -38.39
C ASN A 149 -32.42 -9.69 -39.08
N ALA A 150 -33.24 -8.64 -39.07
CA ALA A 150 -34.49 -8.57 -39.83
C ALA A 150 -34.22 -8.72 -41.34
N LEU A 151 -33.28 -7.96 -41.90
CA LEU A 151 -32.90 -8.05 -43.32
C LEU A 151 -32.38 -9.45 -43.71
N LYS A 152 -31.61 -10.10 -42.84
CA LYS A 152 -31.15 -11.49 -43.06
C LYS A 152 -32.31 -12.49 -43.05
N ASN A 153 -33.34 -12.27 -42.23
CA ASN A 153 -34.54 -13.11 -42.23
C ASN A 153 -35.40 -12.85 -43.47
N ASP A 154 -35.51 -11.60 -43.92
CA ASP A 154 -36.17 -11.26 -45.17
C ASP A 154 -35.49 -11.91 -46.37
N LEU A 155 -34.15 -11.91 -46.41
CA LEU A 155 -33.36 -12.60 -47.44
C LEU A 155 -33.73 -14.09 -47.50
N ARG A 156 -33.70 -14.79 -46.36
CA ARG A 156 -34.07 -16.22 -46.28
C ARG A 156 -35.51 -16.47 -46.73
N THR A 157 -36.42 -15.56 -46.37
CA THR A 157 -37.83 -15.64 -46.76
C THR A 157 -37.99 -15.47 -48.27
N GLN A 158 -37.29 -14.51 -48.88
CA GLN A 158 -37.33 -14.30 -50.33
C GLN A 158 -36.71 -15.48 -51.10
N GLU A 159 -35.62 -16.06 -50.61
CA GLU A 159 -35.06 -17.28 -51.20
C GLU A 159 -36.04 -18.46 -51.15
N ALA A 160 -36.77 -18.61 -50.04
CA ALA A 160 -37.80 -19.65 -49.91
C ALA A 160 -38.99 -19.40 -50.85
N ILE A 161 -39.43 -18.14 -50.98
CA ILE A 161 -40.48 -17.73 -51.93
C ILE A 161 -40.04 -18.02 -53.36
N LYS A 162 -38.81 -17.66 -53.73
CA LYS A 162 -38.23 -17.96 -55.05
C LYS A 162 -38.30 -19.46 -55.34
N ARG A 163 -37.78 -20.31 -54.44
CA ARG A 163 -37.82 -21.78 -54.60
C ARG A 163 -39.25 -22.30 -54.74
N SER A 164 -40.18 -21.84 -53.90
CA SER A 164 -41.58 -22.24 -53.96
C SER A 164 -42.25 -21.84 -55.28
N ARG A 165 -41.98 -20.63 -55.77
CA ARG A 165 -42.54 -20.12 -57.03
C ARG A 165 -41.98 -20.86 -58.25
N VAL A 166 -40.70 -21.19 -58.26
CA VAL A 166 -40.07 -22.01 -59.32
C VAL A 166 -40.72 -23.39 -59.38
N VAL A 167 -40.79 -24.10 -58.25
CA VAL A 167 -41.44 -25.44 -58.18
C VAL A 167 -42.91 -25.37 -58.63
N THR A 168 -43.63 -24.32 -58.22
CA THR A 168 -45.04 -24.12 -58.63
C THR A 168 -45.16 -23.84 -60.13
N ALA A 169 -44.21 -23.12 -60.73
CA ALA A 169 -44.19 -22.84 -62.15
C ALA A 169 -43.89 -24.10 -62.98
N GLU A 170 -42.97 -24.95 -62.52
CA GLU A 170 -42.65 -26.25 -63.11
C GLU A 170 -43.84 -27.21 -63.09
N GLY A 171 -44.63 -27.21 -62.00
CA GLY A 171 -45.78 -28.11 -61.85
C GLY A 171 -47.01 -27.76 -62.69
N ARG A 172 -47.02 -26.63 -63.41
CA ARG A 172 -48.17 -26.22 -64.25
C ARG A 172 -48.08 -26.85 -65.63
N ALA A 173 -49.15 -27.52 -66.07
CA ALA A 173 -49.24 -28.08 -67.42
C ALA A 173 -49.15 -26.99 -68.50
N SER A 174 -48.03 -26.93 -69.21
CA SER A 174 -47.73 -25.98 -70.28
C SER A 174 -46.62 -26.52 -71.18
N SER A 175 -46.43 -25.92 -72.36
CA SER A 175 -45.25 -26.19 -73.19
C SER A 175 -43.96 -25.79 -72.46
N MET A 176 -42.89 -26.58 -72.66
CA MET A 176 -41.60 -26.42 -71.97
C MET A 176 -41.04 -24.99 -72.05
N GLY A 177 -41.05 -24.38 -73.25
CA GLY A 177 -40.54 -23.02 -73.44
C GLY A 177 -41.35 -21.94 -72.70
N ALA A 178 -42.66 -22.15 -72.48
CA ALA A 178 -43.48 -21.24 -71.68
C ALA A 178 -43.30 -21.45 -70.16
N ILE A 179 -42.79 -22.61 -69.74
CA ILE A 179 -42.36 -22.88 -68.36
C ILE A 179 -41.02 -22.18 -68.12
N GLU A 180 -40.03 -22.41 -68.98
CA GLU A 180 -38.71 -21.74 -68.91
C GLU A 180 -38.84 -20.22 -68.91
N GLY A 181 -39.65 -19.65 -69.80
CA GLY A 181 -39.88 -18.20 -69.82
C GLY A 181 -40.49 -17.65 -68.52
N ARG A 182 -41.41 -18.42 -67.89
CA ARG A 182 -42.00 -18.06 -66.59
C ARG A 182 -41.00 -18.17 -65.45
N ILE A 183 -40.21 -19.24 -65.42
CA ILE A 183 -39.16 -19.43 -64.43
C ILE A 183 -38.15 -18.30 -64.54
N GLY A 184 -37.65 -17.99 -65.73
CA GLY A 184 -36.68 -16.91 -65.94
C GLY A 184 -37.21 -15.52 -65.55
N GLU A 185 -38.50 -15.24 -65.71
CA GLU A 185 -39.11 -14.01 -65.23
C GLU A 185 -39.22 -13.98 -63.69
N ILE A 186 -39.67 -15.07 -63.07
CA ILE A 186 -39.69 -15.21 -61.61
C ILE A 186 -38.28 -15.05 -61.03
N GLU A 187 -37.30 -15.72 -61.61
CA GLU A 187 -35.93 -15.64 -61.16
C GLU A 187 -35.39 -14.22 -61.26
N ARG A 188 -35.64 -13.50 -62.35
CA ARG A 188 -35.20 -12.11 -62.49
C ARG A 188 -35.84 -11.21 -61.42
N GLN A 189 -37.15 -11.30 -61.25
CA GLN A 189 -37.88 -10.49 -60.26
C GLN A 189 -37.43 -10.77 -58.82
N GLU A 190 -37.26 -12.04 -58.45
CA GLU A 190 -36.82 -12.38 -57.09
C GLU A 190 -35.31 -12.11 -56.90
N MET A 191 -34.49 -12.24 -57.94
CA MET A 191 -33.06 -11.87 -57.87
C MET A 191 -32.87 -10.37 -57.69
N ASP A 192 -33.68 -9.52 -58.34
CA ASP A 192 -33.63 -8.06 -58.14
C ASP A 192 -33.95 -7.68 -56.68
N ARG A 193 -34.92 -8.37 -56.07
CA ARG A 193 -35.26 -8.19 -54.65
C ARG A 193 -34.18 -8.69 -53.70
N ILE A 194 -33.61 -9.86 -54.00
CA ILE A 194 -32.49 -10.43 -53.23
C ILE A 194 -31.28 -9.49 -53.29
N ASP A 195 -30.96 -8.95 -54.48
CA ASP A 195 -29.86 -8.00 -54.66
C ASP A 195 -30.10 -6.71 -53.84
N TYR A 196 -31.32 -6.16 -53.88
CA TYR A 196 -31.69 -5.01 -53.04
C TYR A 196 -31.48 -5.30 -51.54
N ILE A 197 -31.95 -6.45 -51.03
CA ILE A 197 -31.76 -6.84 -49.63
C ILE A 197 -30.27 -7.00 -49.30
N ASN A 198 -29.49 -7.61 -50.19
CA ASN A 198 -28.04 -7.77 -50.01
C ASN A 198 -27.31 -6.41 -49.92
N ARG A 199 -27.69 -5.42 -50.73
CA ARG A 199 -27.13 -4.06 -50.64
C ARG A 199 -27.50 -3.39 -49.31
N MET A 200 -28.72 -3.59 -48.82
CA MET A 200 -29.15 -3.09 -47.52
C MET A 200 -28.37 -3.75 -46.36
N ILE A 201 -28.13 -5.06 -46.45
CA ILE A 201 -27.28 -5.80 -45.50
C ILE A 201 -25.87 -5.22 -45.49
N ALA A 202 -25.24 -5.04 -46.66
CA ALA A 202 -23.90 -4.48 -46.77
C ALA A 202 -23.83 -3.06 -46.17
N TYR A 203 -24.80 -2.21 -46.51
CA TYR A 203 -24.89 -0.86 -45.95
C TYR A 203 -25.01 -0.88 -44.41
N LYS A 204 -25.86 -1.74 -43.85
CA LYS A 204 -26.01 -1.87 -42.38
C LYS A 204 -24.76 -2.43 -41.71
N GLN A 205 -24.05 -3.34 -42.36
CA GLN A 205 -22.76 -3.84 -41.88
C GLN A 205 -21.70 -2.73 -41.86
N ASP A 206 -21.63 -1.88 -42.89
CA ASP A 206 -20.70 -0.74 -42.93
C ASP A 206 -21.02 0.29 -41.84
N GLN A 207 -22.30 0.54 -41.57
CA GLN A 207 -22.74 1.39 -40.46
C GLN A 207 -22.31 0.81 -39.10
N LEU A 208 -22.53 -0.49 -38.88
CA LEU A 208 -22.09 -1.18 -37.65
C LEU A 208 -20.57 -1.13 -37.49
N ASN A 209 -19.80 -1.41 -38.55
CA ASN A 209 -18.34 -1.34 -38.51
C ASN A 209 -17.84 0.06 -38.18
N THR A 210 -18.50 1.09 -38.72
CA THR A 210 -18.19 2.50 -38.41
C THR A 210 -18.50 2.83 -36.95
N ALA A 211 -19.65 2.40 -36.44
CA ALA A 211 -20.03 2.60 -35.05
C ALA A 211 -19.08 1.89 -34.09
N TYR A 212 -18.72 0.63 -34.35
CA TYR A 212 -17.73 -0.11 -33.57
C TYR A 212 -16.34 0.54 -33.61
N GLY A 213 -15.90 1.03 -34.77
CA GLY A 213 -14.65 1.78 -34.90
C GLY A 213 -14.65 3.08 -34.07
N ALA A 214 -15.76 3.81 -34.06
CA ALA A 214 -15.91 5.02 -33.23
C ALA A 214 -15.90 4.69 -31.73
N ILE A 215 -16.61 3.64 -31.30
CA ILE A 215 -16.62 3.18 -29.91
C ILE A 215 -15.19 2.81 -29.46
N GLN A 216 -14.46 2.04 -30.28
CA GLN A 216 -13.08 1.66 -29.98
C GLN A 216 -12.17 2.88 -29.84
N PHE A 217 -12.26 3.84 -30.77
CA PHE A 217 -11.48 5.07 -30.71
C PHE A 217 -11.70 5.85 -29.41
N VAL A 218 -12.95 5.96 -28.96
CA VAL A 218 -13.26 6.66 -27.70
C VAL A 218 -12.76 5.88 -26.48
N ILE A 219 -12.83 4.55 -26.50
CA ILE A 219 -12.25 3.69 -25.45
C ILE A 219 -10.73 3.89 -25.37
N ASP A 220 -10.04 3.91 -26.51
CA ASP A 220 -8.60 4.12 -26.58
C ASP A 220 -8.20 5.50 -26.03
N LEU A 221 -8.94 6.56 -26.39
CA LEU A 221 -8.72 7.90 -25.83
C LEU A 221 -8.90 7.94 -24.31
N LYS A 222 -9.94 7.28 -23.78
CA LYS A 222 -10.18 7.19 -22.33
C LYS A 222 -9.09 6.40 -21.62
N GLN A 223 -8.58 5.34 -22.24
CA GLN A 223 -7.44 4.60 -21.69
C GLN A 223 -6.16 5.45 -21.65
N ILE A 224 -5.92 6.28 -22.67
CA ILE A 224 -4.81 7.25 -22.69
C ILE A 224 -4.97 8.27 -21.56
N ASP A 225 -6.16 8.86 -21.39
CA ASP A 225 -6.45 9.82 -20.31
C ASP A 225 -6.22 9.19 -18.93
N PHE A 226 -6.67 7.94 -18.74
CA PHE A 226 -6.45 7.19 -17.50
C PHE A 226 -4.96 6.95 -17.24
N ASN A 227 -4.21 6.48 -18.24
CA ASN A 227 -2.77 6.25 -18.10
C ASN A 227 -2.00 7.55 -17.81
N ASN A 228 -2.41 8.67 -18.43
CA ASN A 228 -1.84 9.99 -18.18
C ASN A 228 -2.13 10.47 -16.75
N ALA A 229 -3.37 10.32 -16.28
CA ALA A 229 -3.77 10.67 -14.92
C ALA A 229 -3.01 9.83 -13.89
N MET A 230 -2.87 8.52 -14.12
CA MET A 230 -2.08 7.62 -13.28
C MET A 230 -0.60 8.03 -13.23
N THR A 231 -0.01 8.39 -14.38
CA THR A 231 1.38 8.83 -14.45
C THR A 231 1.60 10.16 -13.72
N LEU A 232 0.69 11.13 -13.89
CA LEU A 232 0.73 12.41 -13.18
C LEU A 232 0.62 12.19 -11.67
N TYR A 233 -0.28 11.30 -11.25
CA TYR A 233 -0.46 10.92 -9.85
C TYR A 233 0.84 10.36 -9.25
N SER A 234 1.42 9.34 -9.88
CA SER A 234 2.69 8.75 -9.43
C SER A 234 3.81 9.79 -9.36
N THR A 235 3.89 10.69 -10.34
CA THR A 235 4.91 11.74 -10.38
C THR A 235 4.75 12.74 -9.23
N GLN A 236 3.52 13.18 -8.92
CA GLN A 236 3.26 14.10 -7.82
C GLN A 236 3.54 13.44 -6.46
N LEU A 237 3.15 12.17 -6.31
CA LEU A 237 3.45 11.40 -5.11
C LEU A 237 4.97 11.27 -4.89
N ASP A 238 5.72 10.89 -5.92
CA ASP A 238 7.17 10.76 -5.87
C ASP A 238 7.87 12.11 -5.60
N ALA A 239 7.41 13.20 -6.23
CA ALA A 239 7.92 14.54 -6.00
C ALA A 239 7.72 15.00 -4.54
N ASN A 240 6.52 14.79 -3.99
CA ASN A 240 6.25 15.10 -2.59
C ASN A 240 7.13 14.24 -1.67
N LEU A 241 7.18 12.92 -1.90
CA LEU A 241 7.97 11.99 -1.09
C LEU A 241 9.46 12.31 -1.12
N SER A 242 10.00 12.71 -2.28
CA SER A 242 11.41 13.08 -2.44
C SER A 242 11.76 14.40 -1.76
N MET A 243 10.87 15.40 -1.81
CA MET A 243 11.04 16.67 -1.08
C MET A 243 11.09 16.42 0.44
N TYR A 244 10.24 15.53 0.95
CA TYR A 244 10.28 15.10 2.36
C TYR A 244 11.55 14.32 2.69
N LYS A 245 12.00 13.39 1.83
CA LYS A 245 13.28 12.67 2.02
C LYS A 245 14.49 13.61 2.03
N GLN A 246 14.48 14.65 1.21
CA GLN A 246 15.56 15.66 1.17
C GLN A 246 15.60 16.49 2.46
N LEU A 247 14.44 17.00 2.91
CA LEU A 247 14.28 17.66 4.21
C LEU A 247 14.68 16.76 5.39
N ARG A 248 14.48 15.44 5.26
CA ARG A 248 14.82 14.41 6.26
C ARG A 248 16.31 14.06 6.30
N SER A 249 17.00 14.02 5.16
CA SER A 249 18.43 13.68 5.08
C SER A 249 19.34 14.63 5.88
N GLU A 250 18.86 15.84 6.20
CA GLU A 250 19.55 16.81 7.05
C GLU A 250 19.42 16.52 8.57
N PHE A 251 18.53 15.60 9.00
CA PHE A 251 18.22 15.33 10.41
C PHE A 251 18.49 13.88 10.89
N GLU A 252 18.95 12.99 10.02
CA GLU A 252 19.15 11.56 10.33
C GLU A 252 20.60 11.21 10.68
N SER A 253 21.05 11.46 11.91
CA SER A 253 22.22 10.73 12.46
C SER A 253 21.93 9.78 13.62
N ASP A 254 20.78 9.85 14.33
CA ASP A 254 20.67 9.17 15.64
C ASP A 254 19.29 8.55 16.02
N ARG A 255 18.34 8.37 15.10
CA ARG A 255 17.00 7.84 15.46
C ARG A 255 16.88 6.31 15.34
N THR A 256 16.15 5.71 16.28
CA THR A 256 15.80 4.26 16.27
C THR A 256 14.71 3.96 15.25
N PHE A 257 14.68 2.73 14.73
CA PHE A 257 13.73 2.28 13.68
C PHE A 257 12.25 2.53 14.03
N GLU A 258 11.83 2.32 15.28
CA GLU A 258 10.45 2.57 15.71
C GLU A 258 10.09 4.06 15.70
N GLN A 259 11.02 4.94 16.09
CA GLN A 259 10.83 6.38 15.98
C GLN A 259 10.79 6.82 14.53
N GLN A 260 11.52 6.13 13.65
CA GLN A 260 11.50 6.37 12.22
C GLN A 260 10.14 6.00 11.62
N LEU A 261 9.55 4.87 12.02
CA LEU A 261 8.22 4.45 11.55
C LEU A 261 7.09 5.39 12.00
N ILE A 262 7.08 5.77 13.28
CA ILE A 262 6.09 6.73 13.81
C ILE A 262 6.23 8.09 13.11
N GLN A 263 7.46 8.48 12.78
CA GLN A 263 7.72 9.70 12.03
C GLN A 263 7.27 9.57 10.58
N ASP A 264 7.54 8.46 9.90
CA ASP A 264 7.10 8.19 8.53
C ASP A 264 5.57 8.24 8.41
N GLN A 265 4.85 7.69 9.39
CA GLN A 265 3.38 7.79 9.44
C GLN A 265 2.90 9.24 9.61
N ARG A 266 3.58 10.05 10.43
CA ARG A 266 3.27 11.47 10.61
C ARG A 266 3.55 12.28 9.36
N ASP A 267 4.69 12.02 8.72
CA ASP A 267 5.14 12.72 7.52
C ASP A 267 4.19 12.40 6.36
N HIS A 268 3.78 11.14 6.24
CA HIS A 268 2.76 10.73 5.28
C HIS A 268 1.42 11.44 5.53
N ALA A 269 0.90 11.39 6.76
CA ALA A 269 -0.36 12.05 7.10
C ALA A 269 -0.31 13.56 6.81
N THR A 270 0.85 14.19 7.04
CA THR A 270 1.07 15.61 6.76
C THR A 270 1.07 15.90 5.26
N ALA A 271 1.73 15.06 4.45
CA ALA A 271 1.75 15.20 3.00
C ALA A 271 0.35 15.04 2.39
N THR A 272 -0.40 14.01 2.80
CA THR A 272 -1.79 13.80 2.36
C THR A 272 -2.68 14.99 2.74
N LEU A 273 -2.54 15.49 3.97
CA LEU A 273 -3.30 16.64 4.45
C LEU A 273 -2.98 17.91 3.67
N GLN A 274 -1.72 18.12 3.27
CA GLN A 274 -1.32 19.22 2.41
C GLN A 274 -2.01 19.15 1.04
N ILE A 275 -2.07 17.96 0.42
CA ILE A 275 -2.77 17.76 -0.86
C ILE A 275 -4.25 18.13 -0.75
N TYR A 276 -4.93 17.61 0.27
CA TYR A 276 -6.33 17.96 0.53
C TYR A 276 -6.54 19.45 0.74
N THR A 277 -5.62 20.09 1.45
CA THR A 277 -5.72 21.53 1.69
C THR A 277 -5.60 22.30 0.37
N ASN A 278 -4.68 21.90 -0.50
CA ASN A 278 -4.49 22.51 -1.81
C ASN A 278 -5.68 22.26 -2.76
N LEU A 279 -6.33 21.09 -2.69
CA LEU A 279 -7.55 20.81 -3.44
C LEU A 279 -8.74 21.66 -2.96
N VAL A 280 -8.88 21.79 -1.64
CA VAL A 280 -9.90 22.64 -1.00
C VAL A 280 -9.66 24.12 -1.32
N THR A 281 -8.42 24.57 -1.48
CA THR A 281 -8.11 25.98 -1.75
C THR A 281 -8.10 26.34 -3.23
N SER A 282 -7.77 25.38 -4.10
CA SER A 282 -7.79 25.54 -5.56
C SER A 282 -9.19 25.34 -6.16
N GLY A 283 -10.02 24.47 -5.57
CA GLY A 283 -11.44 24.37 -5.87
C GLY A 283 -12.25 25.39 -5.07
N ASN A 284 -13.40 25.85 -5.57
CA ASN A 284 -14.36 26.67 -4.79
C ASN A 284 -15.02 25.88 -3.62
N LEU A 285 -14.41 24.80 -3.15
CA LEU A 285 -14.90 23.93 -2.08
C LEU A 285 -14.43 24.48 -0.74
N THR A 286 -15.36 24.94 0.09
CA THR A 286 -15.03 25.29 1.48
C THR A 286 -15.03 24.03 2.34
N TYR A 287 -14.24 23.98 3.43
CA TYR A 287 -14.24 22.86 4.38
C TYR A 287 -15.66 22.52 4.89
N SER A 288 -16.55 23.51 4.98
CA SER A 288 -17.97 23.33 5.32
C SER A 288 -18.78 22.60 4.25
N ASN A 289 -18.38 22.68 2.97
CA ASN A 289 -19.05 22.05 1.84
C ASN A 289 -18.62 20.60 1.60
N LEU A 290 -17.56 20.14 2.26
CA LEU A 290 -17.16 18.73 2.26
C LEU A 290 -18.22 17.87 2.97
N ASP A 291 -18.44 16.64 2.51
CA ASP A 291 -19.34 15.71 3.17
C ASP A 291 -18.81 15.29 4.56
N SER A 292 -19.67 14.65 5.37
CA SER A 292 -19.31 14.23 6.72
C SER A 292 -18.22 13.16 6.78
N GLY A 293 -18.11 12.32 5.75
CA GLY A 293 -17.10 11.28 5.63
C GLY A 293 -15.71 11.91 5.46
N THR A 294 -15.54 12.73 4.43
CA THR A 294 -14.27 13.44 4.16
C THR A 294 -13.84 14.34 5.32
N ARG A 295 -14.78 15.04 5.98
CA ARG A 295 -14.43 15.84 7.18
C ARG A 295 -13.93 14.99 8.34
N THR A 296 -14.44 13.78 8.50
CA THR A 296 -14.00 12.85 9.56
C THR A 296 -12.61 12.30 9.25
N GLU A 297 -12.34 12.01 7.99
CA GLU A 297 -11.03 11.60 7.52
C GLU A 297 -9.97 12.69 7.67
N LEU A 298 -10.27 13.93 7.29
CA LEU A 298 -9.39 15.07 7.53
C LEU A 298 -9.07 15.24 9.02
N LYS A 299 -10.03 15.03 9.92
CA LYS A 299 -9.79 15.06 11.37
C LYS A 299 -8.86 13.92 11.83
N LYS A 300 -8.93 12.73 11.23
CA LYS A 300 -7.99 11.64 11.52
C LYS A 300 -6.58 11.99 11.07
N LEU A 301 -6.44 12.53 9.86
CA LEU A 301 -5.16 12.98 9.33
C LEU A 301 -4.57 14.14 10.15
N GLU A 302 -5.41 15.07 10.66
CA GLU A 302 -5.00 16.14 11.58
C GLU A 302 -4.47 15.59 12.92
N VAL A 303 -5.05 14.49 13.42
CA VAL A 303 -4.58 13.80 14.64
C VAL A 303 -3.28 13.05 14.36
N GLN A 304 -3.22 12.29 13.26
CA GLN A 304 -2.05 11.49 12.89
C GLN A 304 -0.84 12.37 12.57
N SER A 305 -1.04 13.49 11.86
CA SER A 305 0.00 14.48 11.60
C SER A 305 0.41 15.28 12.84
N GLY A 306 -0.37 15.23 13.92
CA GLY A 306 -0.12 16.02 15.13
C GLY A 306 -0.49 17.50 15.01
N LEU A 307 -1.21 17.89 13.95
CA LEU A 307 -1.68 19.26 13.72
C LEU A 307 -2.86 19.63 14.62
N GLY A 308 -3.50 18.65 15.26
CA GLY A 308 -4.60 18.86 16.19
C GLY A 308 -5.95 19.00 15.46
N ILE A 309 -7.01 18.49 16.09
CA ILE A 309 -8.35 18.45 15.49
C ILE A 309 -8.85 19.88 15.22
N GLY A 310 -9.31 20.12 13.99
CA GLY A 310 -9.85 21.39 13.54
C GLY A 310 -8.81 22.37 13.00
N PHE A 311 -7.55 21.94 12.81
CA PHE A 311 -6.50 22.75 12.19
C PHE A 311 -6.96 23.35 10.85
N LEU A 312 -7.44 22.52 9.93
CA LEU A 312 -7.93 22.90 8.60
C LEU A 312 -9.17 23.78 8.67
N SER A 313 -10.08 23.51 9.61
CA SER A 313 -11.29 24.33 9.78
C SER A 313 -10.97 25.76 10.25
N ASN A 314 -9.85 25.93 10.96
CA ASN A 314 -9.36 27.23 11.42
C ASN A 314 -8.46 27.91 10.40
N LEU A 315 -8.03 27.18 9.37
CA LEU A 315 -7.14 27.69 8.35
C LEU A 315 -7.91 28.55 7.36
N LYS A 316 -7.92 29.86 7.61
CA LYS A 316 -8.45 30.83 6.66
C LYS A 316 -7.44 31.01 5.53
N MET A 317 -7.78 30.49 4.35
CA MET A 317 -7.01 30.69 3.13
C MET A 317 -7.78 31.56 2.16
N THR A 318 -7.04 32.44 1.48
CA THR A 318 -7.58 33.29 0.43
C THR A 318 -7.61 32.49 -0.88
N PRO A 319 -8.65 32.59 -1.74
CA PRO A 319 -8.68 31.85 -3.00
C PRO A 319 -7.42 32.10 -3.85
N GLY A 320 -6.81 31.04 -4.35
CA GLY A 320 -5.54 31.11 -5.10
C GLY A 320 -4.26 31.09 -4.25
N GLU A 321 -4.35 30.96 -2.93
CA GLU A 321 -3.21 30.61 -2.09
C GLU A 321 -2.93 29.09 -2.12
N ASP A 322 -1.65 28.72 -2.23
CA ASP A 322 -1.17 27.35 -2.20
C ASP A 322 -0.31 27.12 -0.95
N ILE A 323 -0.50 26.00 -0.24
CA ILE A 323 0.39 25.64 0.88
C ILE A 323 1.58 24.87 0.32
N LYS A 324 2.78 25.40 0.54
CA LYS A 324 4.03 24.74 0.16
C LYS A 324 4.60 23.83 1.23
N SER A 325 4.41 24.17 2.50
CA SER A 325 4.78 23.27 3.59
C SER A 325 4.04 23.61 4.88
N ILE A 326 3.88 22.58 5.71
CA ILE A 326 3.43 22.71 7.09
C ILE A 326 4.51 22.08 7.94
N THR A 327 5.20 22.86 8.76
CA THR A 327 6.24 22.37 9.68
C THR A 327 5.78 22.59 11.11
N GLN A 328 6.11 21.65 11.99
CA GLN A 328 5.80 21.78 13.41
C GLN A 328 7.06 22.16 14.19
N ARG A 329 6.94 23.11 15.09
CA ARG A 329 8.00 23.45 16.05
C ARG A 329 7.45 23.63 17.45
N GLN A 330 8.26 23.28 18.44
CA GLN A 330 8.00 23.64 19.83
C GLN A 330 8.53 25.07 20.07
N GLY A 331 7.65 25.96 20.49
CA GLY A 331 8.03 27.30 20.94
C GLY A 331 8.73 27.28 22.30
N ARG A 332 9.49 28.33 22.60
CA ARG A 332 10.16 28.51 23.90
C ARG A 332 9.18 28.58 25.08
N ASP A 333 7.92 28.88 24.78
CA ASP A 333 6.79 28.94 25.68
C ASP A 333 6.14 27.56 25.96
N GLY A 334 6.68 26.48 25.38
CA GLY A 334 6.20 25.11 25.59
C GLY A 334 4.97 24.73 24.74
N TYR A 335 4.53 25.62 23.86
CA TYR A 335 3.44 25.35 22.91
C TYR A 335 3.97 24.80 21.59
N MET A 336 3.21 23.91 20.95
CA MET A 336 3.45 23.54 19.55
C MET A 336 2.89 24.60 18.63
N TYR A 337 3.64 24.92 17.59
CA TYR A 337 3.23 25.77 16.49
C TYR A 337 3.33 24.98 15.19
N ALA A 338 2.29 25.06 14.36
CA ALA A 338 2.38 24.73 12.94
C ALA A 338 2.76 26.02 12.19
N ASP A 339 3.95 26.06 11.61
CA ASP A 339 4.35 27.09 10.67
C ASP A 339 3.90 26.67 9.27
N ILE A 340 3.06 27.50 8.66
CA ILE A 340 2.41 27.23 7.38
C ILE A 340 3.01 28.19 6.37
N LEU A 341 3.79 27.65 5.44
CA LEU A 341 4.37 28.38 4.32
C LEU A 341 3.35 28.41 3.18
N ARG A 342 2.86 29.61 2.86
CA ARG A 342 1.91 29.87 1.79
C ARG A 342 2.60 30.56 0.63
N VAL A 343 2.19 30.21 -0.59
CA VAL A 343 2.44 30.99 -1.80
C VAL A 343 1.16 31.71 -2.13
N ASN A 344 1.22 33.04 -2.11
CA ASN A 344 0.11 33.88 -2.53
C ASN A 344 -0.10 33.80 -4.05
N ALA A 345 -1.25 34.26 -4.54
CA ALA A 345 -1.55 34.28 -5.97
C ALA A 345 -0.55 35.10 -6.82
N ASP A 346 0.18 36.04 -6.22
CA ASP A 346 1.23 36.83 -6.86
C ASP A 346 2.62 36.14 -6.85
N GLY A 347 2.70 34.93 -6.30
CA GLY A 347 3.93 34.16 -6.15
C GLY A 347 4.77 34.52 -4.92
N SER A 348 4.34 35.49 -4.10
CA SER A 348 5.05 35.84 -2.86
C SER A 348 4.86 34.78 -1.77
N LEU A 349 5.88 34.60 -0.93
CA LEU A 349 5.87 33.64 0.17
C LEU A 349 5.47 34.32 1.48
N THR A 350 4.51 33.74 2.19
CA THR A 350 4.15 34.18 3.55
C THR A 350 4.14 32.99 4.51
N THR A 351 4.68 33.19 5.71
CA THR A 351 4.66 32.16 6.76
C THR A 351 3.72 32.60 7.87
N THR A 352 2.77 31.74 8.21
CA THR A 352 1.84 31.97 9.31
C THR A 352 2.01 30.87 10.37
N SER A 353 2.19 31.24 11.62
CA SER A 353 2.31 30.29 12.73
C SER A 353 0.97 30.13 13.43
N GLN A 354 0.41 28.93 13.43
CA GLN A 354 -0.80 28.59 14.17
C GLN A 354 -0.44 27.78 15.43
N ARG A 355 -0.88 28.25 16.59
CA ARG A 355 -0.65 27.58 17.87
C ARG A 355 -1.56 26.36 17.98
N LEU A 356 -0.96 25.17 18.16
CA LEU A 356 -1.65 23.88 18.19
C LEU A 356 -2.03 23.40 19.60
N GLY A 357 -1.51 24.05 20.64
CA GLY A 357 -1.74 23.69 22.04
C GLY A 357 -0.45 23.38 22.81
N THR A 358 -0.56 23.10 24.11
CA THR A 358 0.60 22.70 24.93
C THR A 358 1.06 21.32 24.52
N TYR A 359 2.33 21.17 24.16
CA TYR A 359 2.94 19.85 24.06
C TYR A 359 3.04 19.28 25.47
N ARG A 360 2.12 18.40 25.88
CA ARG A 360 2.48 17.46 26.94
C ARG A 360 3.43 16.47 26.30
N MET A 361 4.73 16.75 26.36
CA MET A 361 5.68 15.64 26.39
C MET A 361 5.12 14.66 27.40
N PRO A 362 4.93 13.37 27.08
CA PRO A 362 4.66 12.39 28.10
C PRO A 362 5.75 12.62 29.15
N SER A 363 5.33 13.12 30.31
CA SER A 363 6.23 13.35 31.43
C SER A 363 6.80 11.97 31.69
N SER A 364 8.08 11.82 31.33
CA SER A 364 8.87 10.64 31.62
C SER A 364 8.84 10.47 33.13
N GLY A 365 7.88 9.68 33.59
CA GLY A 365 7.76 9.24 34.97
C GLY A 365 8.93 8.32 35.24
N GLY A 366 10.08 8.91 35.60
CA GLY A 366 11.03 8.42 36.60
C GLY A 366 11.41 6.94 36.64
N GLY A 367 11.30 6.21 35.53
CA GLY A 367 11.72 4.82 35.40
C GLY A 367 12.66 4.73 34.21
N SER A 368 13.93 5.08 34.40
CA SER A 368 14.96 4.89 33.37
C SER A 368 15.21 3.39 33.19
N THR A 369 14.33 2.71 32.44
CA THR A 369 14.69 1.46 31.78
C THR A 369 15.62 1.87 30.66
N THR A 370 16.93 1.80 30.91
CA THR A 370 17.92 2.06 29.86
C THR A 370 17.62 1.13 28.70
N ALA A 371 17.14 1.70 27.59
CA ALA A 371 16.85 0.94 26.38
C ALA A 371 18.12 0.20 25.98
N ARG A 372 18.00 -1.12 25.85
CA ARG A 372 19.07 -2.00 25.40
C ARG A 372 18.78 -2.40 23.96
N ASN A 373 19.83 -2.49 23.15
CA ASN A 373 19.70 -3.05 21.81
C ASN A 373 19.38 -4.55 21.86
N SER A 374 19.16 -5.17 20.70
CA SER A 374 18.89 -6.61 20.55
C SER A 374 19.96 -7.52 21.18
N TYR A 375 21.17 -7.00 21.40
CA TYR A 375 22.28 -7.70 22.06
C TYR A 375 22.39 -7.43 23.57
N GLY A 376 21.44 -6.69 24.15
CA GLY A 376 21.40 -6.40 25.58
C GLY A 376 22.32 -5.26 26.03
N TYR A 377 22.91 -4.49 25.10
CA TYR A 377 23.75 -3.34 25.42
C TYR A 377 22.94 -2.05 25.46
N THR A 378 23.19 -1.24 26.48
CA THR A 378 22.73 0.16 26.50
C THR A 378 23.46 0.97 25.42
N ALA A 379 22.93 2.13 25.02
CA ALA A 379 23.55 2.96 23.98
C ALA A 379 25.03 3.31 24.28
N SER A 380 25.38 3.62 25.54
CA SER A 380 26.75 3.91 25.95
C SER A 380 27.67 2.69 25.92
N GLN A 381 27.14 1.52 26.31
CA GLN A 381 27.86 0.25 26.21
C GLN A 381 28.09 -0.13 24.75
N TRP A 382 27.10 0.08 23.88
CA TRP A 382 27.22 -0.21 22.46
C TRP A 382 28.28 0.66 21.78
N ALA A 383 28.28 1.97 22.03
CA ALA A 383 29.31 2.89 21.53
C ALA A 383 30.72 2.47 21.99
N THR A 384 30.85 2.01 23.24
CA THR A 384 32.12 1.47 23.77
C THR A 384 32.53 0.19 23.03
N LYS A 385 31.59 -0.71 22.76
CA LYS A 385 31.83 -1.94 21.98
C LYS A 385 32.23 -1.64 20.54
N GLN A 386 31.61 -0.67 19.88
CA GLN A 386 31.98 -0.24 18.53
C GLN A 386 33.42 0.31 18.48
N LYS A 387 33.83 1.10 19.48
CA LYS A 387 35.21 1.60 19.59
C LYS A 387 36.22 0.48 19.84
N ASP A 388 35.89 -0.45 20.72
CA ASP A 388 36.73 -1.62 21.01
C ASP A 388 36.89 -2.53 19.78
N ALA A 389 35.77 -2.79 19.10
CA ALA A 389 35.71 -3.55 17.85
C ALA A 389 36.58 -2.93 16.75
N LEU A 390 36.53 -1.60 16.58
CA LEU A 390 37.39 -0.91 15.62
C LEU A 390 38.89 -1.07 15.94
N ASN A 391 39.26 -0.95 17.22
CA ASN A 391 40.65 -1.18 17.64
C ASN A 391 41.09 -2.63 17.43
N LYS A 392 40.19 -3.60 17.67
CA LYS A 392 40.45 -5.02 17.41
C LYS A 392 40.67 -5.27 15.92
N LEU A 393 39.88 -4.64 15.04
CA LEU A 393 40.08 -4.72 13.59
C LEU A 393 41.47 -4.22 13.19
N TYR A 394 41.88 -3.05 13.69
CA TYR A 394 43.24 -2.52 13.45
C TYR A 394 44.35 -3.46 13.94
N SER A 395 44.14 -4.13 15.07
CA SER A 395 45.13 -5.10 15.58
C SER A 395 45.22 -6.36 14.70
N LEU A 396 44.09 -6.80 14.16
CA LEU A 396 44.02 -7.98 13.29
C LEU A 396 44.69 -7.72 11.95
N GLU A 397 44.44 -6.56 11.35
CA GLU A 397 45.10 -6.14 10.11
C GLU A 397 46.62 -6.20 10.26
N LYS A 398 47.17 -5.59 11.32
CA LYS A 398 48.62 -5.66 11.60
C LYS A 398 49.14 -7.07 11.77
N GLN A 399 48.35 -7.94 12.42
CA GLN A 399 48.72 -9.34 12.59
C GLN A 399 48.73 -10.08 11.26
N TYR A 400 47.74 -9.86 10.39
CA TYR A 400 47.68 -10.49 9.08
C TYR A 400 48.81 -10.00 8.17
N GLU A 401 49.13 -8.70 8.18
CA GLU A 401 50.31 -8.17 7.50
C GLU A 401 51.60 -8.88 7.97
N GLN A 402 51.76 -9.05 9.29
CA GLN A 402 52.91 -9.75 9.86
C GLN A 402 52.94 -11.23 9.44
N ASP A 403 51.82 -11.94 9.51
CA ASP A 403 51.70 -13.34 9.10
C ASP A 403 52.10 -13.52 7.62
N ILE A 404 51.71 -12.58 6.73
CA ILE A 404 52.09 -12.59 5.31
C ILE A 404 53.59 -12.41 5.13
N VAL A 405 54.20 -11.45 5.84
CA VAL A 405 55.64 -11.19 5.78
C VAL A 405 56.43 -12.40 6.29
N GLU A 406 56.01 -13.01 7.40
CA GLU A 406 56.66 -14.20 7.97
C GLU A 406 56.52 -15.42 7.05
N ALA A 407 55.43 -15.52 6.29
CA ALA A 407 55.24 -16.54 5.25
C ALA A 407 56.06 -16.27 3.96
N GLY A 408 56.83 -15.18 3.90
CA GLY A 408 57.66 -14.81 2.76
C GLY A 408 56.89 -14.09 1.63
N GLY A 409 55.67 -13.63 1.89
CA GLY A 409 54.90 -12.78 0.98
C GLY A 409 55.37 -11.33 1.00
N ASP A 410 55.16 -10.61 -0.11
CA ASP A 410 55.39 -9.17 -0.19
C ASP A 410 54.08 -8.42 0.09
N THR A 411 54.08 -7.55 1.08
CA THR A 411 52.94 -6.67 1.41
C THR A 411 53.08 -5.40 0.58
N GLY A 412 52.11 -5.08 -0.28
CA GLY A 412 52.19 -3.94 -1.20
C GLY A 412 52.49 -2.61 -0.50
N THR A 413 53.55 -1.90 -0.92
CA THR A 413 54.01 -0.51 -0.62
C THR A 413 53.90 0.11 0.78
N GLY A 414 53.25 -0.50 1.77
CA GLY A 414 52.83 0.14 3.00
C GLY A 414 53.34 -0.56 4.24
N ARG A 415 54.66 -0.68 4.41
CA ARG A 415 55.32 -1.35 5.56
C ARG A 415 54.98 -0.75 6.95
N THR A 416 54.07 0.22 7.04
CA THR A 416 53.65 0.89 8.28
C THR A 416 52.18 1.39 8.24
N GLY A 417 51.37 0.95 7.28
CA GLY A 417 50.17 1.69 6.88
C GLY A 417 48.80 1.08 7.14
N GLY A 418 48.62 -0.25 7.04
CA GLY A 418 47.30 -0.83 6.82
C GLY A 418 46.72 -0.29 5.51
N ASP A 419 46.78 -1.04 4.42
CA ASP A 419 46.18 -0.56 3.15
C ASP A 419 44.65 -0.41 3.24
N ARG A 420 44.04 -0.76 4.38
CA ARG A 420 42.59 -0.79 4.64
C ARG A 420 41.86 -1.64 3.60
N VAL A 421 42.57 -2.55 2.95
CA VAL A 421 42.04 -3.46 1.95
C VAL A 421 42.18 -4.87 2.49
N LEU A 422 41.08 -5.41 2.99
CA LEU A 422 41.09 -6.78 3.50
C LEU A 422 40.67 -7.76 2.39
N ALA A 423 41.42 -8.85 2.29
CA ALA A 423 41.06 -9.99 1.48
C ALA A 423 39.85 -10.75 2.07
N ASP A 424 39.06 -11.43 1.23
CA ASP A 424 37.90 -12.21 1.70
C ASP A 424 38.25 -13.21 2.82
N TRP A 425 39.41 -13.86 2.73
CA TRP A 425 39.87 -14.80 3.76
C TRP A 425 40.19 -14.11 5.10
N GLU A 426 40.74 -12.89 5.08
CA GLU A 426 41.03 -12.07 6.26
C GLU A 426 39.73 -11.62 6.93
N ILE A 427 38.71 -11.29 6.14
CA ILE A 427 37.41 -10.88 6.65
C ILE A 427 36.68 -12.07 7.29
N ARG A 428 36.76 -13.27 6.70
CA ARG A 428 36.21 -14.50 7.32
C ARG A 428 36.91 -14.84 8.63
N LYS A 429 38.24 -14.69 8.69
CA LYS A 429 39.03 -14.87 9.91
C LYS A 429 38.69 -13.79 10.95
N ALA A 430 38.52 -12.53 10.54
CA ALA A 430 38.08 -11.46 11.43
C ALA A 430 36.66 -11.71 11.96
N ALA A 431 35.74 -12.23 11.13
CA ALA A 431 34.38 -12.56 11.56
C ALA A 431 34.35 -13.64 12.64
N SER A 432 35.18 -14.69 12.52
CA SER A 432 35.27 -15.71 13.55
C SER A 432 35.88 -15.17 14.85
N GLU A 433 36.91 -14.32 14.76
CA GLU A 433 37.51 -13.69 15.93
C GLU A 433 36.57 -12.69 16.62
N PHE A 434 35.82 -11.90 15.86
CA PHE A 434 34.83 -10.99 16.41
C PHE A 434 33.68 -11.74 17.07
N THR A 435 33.23 -12.86 16.49
CA THR A 435 32.21 -13.72 17.10
C THR A 435 32.74 -14.34 18.39
N ALA A 436 34.02 -14.72 18.44
CA ALA A 436 34.64 -15.26 19.64
C ALA A 436 34.75 -14.22 20.78
N VAL A 437 35.03 -12.95 20.46
CA VAL A 437 35.21 -11.87 21.45
C VAL A 437 33.88 -11.23 21.87
N TYR A 438 32.97 -11.01 20.93
CA TYR A 438 31.74 -10.22 21.14
C TYR A 438 30.45 -11.06 21.12
N GLY A 439 30.55 -12.38 20.92
CA GLY A 439 29.39 -13.27 20.84
C GLY A 439 28.51 -12.97 19.63
N SER A 440 27.19 -13.00 19.84
CA SER A 440 26.21 -12.75 18.77
C SER A 440 26.28 -11.35 18.16
N ALA A 441 26.86 -10.37 18.87
CA ALA A 441 27.07 -9.02 18.35
C ALA A 441 28.30 -8.89 17.43
N GLY A 442 29.13 -9.94 17.34
CA GLY A 442 30.42 -9.87 16.65
C GLY A 442 30.31 -9.52 15.17
N GLN A 443 29.32 -10.07 14.46
CA GLN A 443 29.15 -9.80 13.03
C GLN A 443 28.75 -8.33 12.77
N GLU A 444 27.80 -7.79 13.53
CA GLU A 444 27.40 -6.39 13.39
C GLU A 444 28.52 -5.43 13.81
N LEU A 445 29.26 -5.76 14.87
CA LEU A 445 30.41 -4.97 15.31
C LEU A 445 31.55 -5.00 14.27
N LEU A 446 31.78 -6.14 13.61
CA LEU A 446 32.75 -6.23 12.51
C LEU A 446 32.29 -5.36 11.32
N TYR A 447 31.03 -5.49 10.91
CA TYR A 447 30.47 -4.70 9.81
C TYR A 447 30.60 -3.19 10.08
N ASN A 448 30.19 -2.75 11.26
CA ASN A 448 30.32 -1.35 11.69
C ASN A 448 31.79 -0.91 11.74
N SER A 449 32.71 -1.78 12.15
CA SER A 449 34.14 -1.47 12.20
C SER A 449 34.76 -1.35 10.81
N LEU A 450 34.33 -2.19 9.86
CA LEU A 450 34.77 -2.12 8.46
C LEU A 450 34.30 -0.80 7.81
N ILE A 451 33.04 -0.41 8.02
CA ILE A 451 32.50 0.85 7.50
C ILE A 451 33.18 2.05 8.15
N ASN A 452 33.19 2.11 9.48
CA ASN A 452 33.71 3.27 10.22
C ASN A 452 35.23 3.41 10.08
N GLY A 453 35.95 2.29 9.92
CA GLY A 453 37.38 2.28 9.63
C GLY A 453 37.73 2.64 8.19
N GLY A 454 36.74 2.73 7.29
CA GLY A 454 36.94 2.99 5.86
C GLY A 454 37.62 1.83 5.15
N TYR A 455 37.35 0.60 5.56
CA TYR A 455 37.88 -0.61 4.94
C TYR A 455 37.18 -0.90 3.62
N GLN A 456 37.96 -1.40 2.66
CA GLN A 456 37.50 -1.90 1.37
C GLN A 456 37.84 -3.39 1.26
N THR A 457 37.22 -4.07 0.30
CA THR A 457 37.45 -5.49 0.07
C THR A 457 38.23 -5.69 -1.21
N TRP A 458 39.10 -6.69 -1.28
CA TRP A 458 39.72 -7.09 -2.54
C TRP A 458 38.93 -8.20 -3.22
N ASP A 459 38.44 -7.94 -4.44
CA ASP A 459 37.80 -8.95 -5.27
C ASP A 459 38.86 -9.71 -6.08
N PHE A 460 39.22 -10.91 -5.60
CA PHE A 460 40.20 -11.78 -6.25
C PHE A 460 39.79 -12.22 -7.66
N ASN A 461 38.49 -12.35 -7.94
CA ASN A 461 38.04 -12.81 -9.25
C ASN A 461 38.28 -11.76 -10.33
N ASN A 462 38.15 -10.49 -9.95
CA ASN A 462 38.29 -9.36 -10.87
C ASN A 462 39.58 -8.55 -10.66
N ASN A 463 40.43 -8.97 -9.71
CA ASN A 463 41.68 -8.33 -9.33
C ASN A 463 41.54 -6.81 -9.11
N LYS A 464 40.50 -6.41 -8.37
CA LYS A 464 40.17 -5.00 -8.13
C LYS A 464 39.56 -4.81 -6.74
N VAL A 465 39.61 -3.57 -6.26
CA VAL A 465 38.91 -3.17 -5.03
C VAL A 465 37.39 -3.20 -5.24
N ALA A 466 36.67 -3.76 -4.27
CA ALA A 466 35.22 -3.89 -4.26
C ALA A 466 34.60 -3.33 -2.97
N PRO A 467 33.36 -2.82 -3.03
CA PRO A 467 32.63 -2.37 -1.85
C PRO A 467 32.25 -3.54 -0.94
N LEU A 468 32.17 -3.28 0.37
CA LEU A 468 31.81 -4.27 1.40
C LEU A 468 30.48 -5.01 1.15
N SER A 469 29.59 -4.45 0.32
CA SER A 469 28.30 -5.04 -0.04
C SER A 469 28.42 -6.38 -0.78
N ILE A 470 29.58 -6.68 -1.39
CA ILE A 470 29.80 -7.95 -2.11
C ILE A 470 29.88 -9.15 -1.16
N LEU A 471 30.19 -8.94 0.11
CA LEU A 471 30.41 -10.02 1.07
C LEU A 471 29.13 -10.67 1.60
N GLY A 472 27.95 -10.12 1.27
CA GLY A 472 26.67 -10.69 1.70
C GLY A 472 26.46 -10.69 3.22
N ILE A 473 27.26 -9.93 3.97
CA ILE A 473 27.06 -9.68 5.41
C ILE A 473 25.86 -8.74 5.51
N LYS A 474 24.69 -9.30 5.80
CA LYS A 474 23.46 -8.56 6.14
C LYS A 474 23.20 -8.63 7.63
#